data_AF-A0A233SNJ7-F1
#
_entry.id   AF-A0A233SNJ7-F1
#
_cell.length_a   1.000
_cell.length_b   1.000
_cell.length_c   1.000
_cell.angle_alpha   90.00
_cell.angle_beta   90.00
_cell.angle_gamma   90.00
#
_symmetry.space_group_name_H-M   'P 1'
#
loop_
_entity.id
_entity.type
_entity.pdbx_description
1 polymer ?
#
loop_
_entity_poly.entity_id
_entity_poly.type
_entity_poly.pdbx_seq_one_letter_code
_entity_poly.pdbx_strand_id
1 'polypeptide(L)'
;MTRAAGSGRPLAPRAVGRRGRKPGPISETAGLTHRAWLEPVRDAVRLRDLTLDDLADRSGYSKTRISELLRGNGYYPAWEITFSVIRVLGLPVQPMLRLWAAAAREAHKELGWIRHRIQQVACEPETPPLALRAFSGSVRAAYTAYARMFLLSDARARCAVDETFDLLWLSWETAAGDENLRRHAWHLLRSRVLVRAAHRDGHPDLRAAVFSTGEVHESVPGRVVVLPDLVRRFDAITRLPHDQMDVVVLAELCGLDLAETIPYVTGQSPARCLSLDRYARAALEDRW
;
A
#
# COMPACT_ATOMS: atom_id res chain seq x y z
N MET A 1 -60.33 -28.09 -33.53
CA MET A 1 -60.38 -26.90 -32.65
C MET A 1 -60.50 -27.41 -31.22
N THR A 2 -59.42 -27.81 -30.55
CA THR A 2 -58.57 -26.96 -29.66
C THR A 2 -59.45 -26.23 -28.62
N ARG A 3 -59.37 -26.46 -27.30
CA ARG A 3 -58.17 -26.33 -26.45
C ARG A 3 -58.46 -26.86 -25.02
N ALA A 4 -57.50 -27.58 -24.45
CA ALA A 4 -57.50 -28.08 -23.08
C ALA A 4 -57.33 -26.94 -22.06
N ALA A 5 -58.01 -27.06 -20.92
CA ALA A 5 -57.87 -26.19 -19.76
C ALA A 5 -56.52 -26.46 -19.08
N GLY A 6 -55.60 -25.50 -19.22
CA GLY A 6 -54.30 -25.51 -18.54
C GLY A 6 -54.45 -25.09 -17.09
N SER A 7 -54.08 -26.00 -16.20
CA SER A 7 -53.85 -25.76 -14.77
C SER A 7 -52.80 -24.66 -14.57
N GLY A 8 -53.23 -23.49 -14.10
CA GLY A 8 -52.34 -22.41 -13.68
C GLY A 8 -51.58 -22.81 -12.43
N ARG A 9 -50.35 -23.28 -12.60
CA ARG A 9 -49.40 -23.51 -11.50
C ARG A 9 -48.97 -22.12 -10.97
N PRO A 10 -49.07 -21.83 -9.67
CA PRO A 10 -48.57 -20.57 -9.13
C PRO A 10 -47.07 -20.46 -9.39
N LEU A 11 -46.62 -19.32 -9.91
CA LEU A 11 -45.20 -18.97 -9.98
C LEU A 11 -44.61 -19.09 -8.58
N ALA A 12 -43.64 -20.00 -8.42
CA ALA A 12 -42.90 -20.13 -7.17
C ALA A 12 -42.26 -18.77 -6.82
N PRO A 13 -42.34 -18.33 -5.56
CA PRO A 13 -41.67 -17.11 -5.14
C PRO A 13 -40.18 -17.21 -5.44
N ARG A 14 -39.61 -16.17 -6.08
CA ARG A 14 -38.16 -16.03 -6.28
C ARG A 14 -37.48 -16.24 -4.93
N ALA A 15 -36.61 -17.24 -4.86
CA ALA A 15 -35.87 -17.58 -3.66
C ALA A 15 -35.19 -16.32 -3.08
N VAL A 16 -35.63 -15.95 -1.89
CA VAL A 16 -35.06 -14.88 -1.09
C VAL A 16 -33.66 -15.32 -0.63
N GLY A 17 -32.63 -14.60 -1.05
CA GLY A 17 -31.33 -14.52 -0.37
C GLY A 17 -30.38 -15.71 -0.55
N ARG A 18 -29.70 -15.81 -1.70
CA ARG A 18 -28.43 -16.55 -1.74
C ARG A 18 -27.35 -15.71 -1.07
N ARG A 19 -27.14 -15.92 0.24
CA ARG A 19 -25.94 -15.43 0.94
C ARG A 19 -24.72 -16.23 0.46
N GLY A 20 -24.13 -15.79 -0.66
CA GLY A 20 -22.85 -16.34 -1.10
C GLY A 20 -21.78 -16.14 -0.02
N ARG A 21 -20.86 -17.11 0.09
CA ARG A 21 -19.80 -17.08 1.11
C ARG A 21 -18.81 -15.94 0.81
N LYS A 22 -18.55 -15.07 1.79
CA LYS A 22 -17.48 -14.06 1.70
C LYS A 22 -16.09 -14.72 1.78
N PRO A 23 -15.04 -14.15 1.16
CA PRO A 23 -13.69 -14.68 1.27
C PRO A 23 -13.21 -14.71 2.73
N GLY A 24 -12.57 -15.81 3.15
CA GLY A 24 -11.90 -15.91 4.47
C GLY A 24 -10.75 -14.89 4.60
N PRO A 25 -10.06 -14.80 5.75
CA PRO A 25 -8.95 -13.85 5.94
C PRO A 25 -7.80 -14.07 4.94
N ILE A 26 -7.01 -13.01 4.69
CA ILE A 26 -5.79 -13.10 3.86
C ILE A 26 -4.74 -13.90 4.64
N SER A 27 -4.11 -14.87 3.98
CA SER A 27 -3.07 -15.74 4.52
C SER A 27 -1.94 -14.94 5.16
N GLU A 28 -1.55 -15.31 6.38
CA GLU A 28 -0.35 -14.79 7.04
C GLU A 28 0.93 -15.09 6.27
N THR A 29 0.92 -16.15 5.45
CA THR A 29 2.06 -16.53 4.59
C THR A 29 2.15 -15.73 3.29
N ALA A 30 1.16 -14.91 2.95
CA ALA A 30 1.23 -14.06 1.78
C ALA A 30 2.23 -12.91 2.02
N GLY A 31 3.13 -12.69 1.07
CA GLY A 31 4.12 -11.61 1.14
C GLY A 31 3.48 -10.22 1.26
N LEU A 32 4.26 -9.25 1.73
CA LEU A 32 3.80 -7.89 2.04
C LEU A 32 3.22 -7.16 0.83
N THR A 33 3.79 -7.32 -0.38
CA THR A 33 3.21 -6.74 -1.60
C THR A 33 1.97 -7.51 -2.04
N HIS A 34 1.95 -8.84 -1.87
CA HIS A 34 0.77 -9.65 -2.20
C HIS A 34 -0.44 -9.25 -1.35
N ARG A 35 -0.25 -9.13 -0.03
CA ARG A 35 -1.30 -8.68 0.88
C ARG A 35 -1.80 -7.27 0.53
N ALA A 36 -0.88 -6.36 0.23
CA ALA A 36 -1.22 -4.97 -0.04
C ALA A 36 -2.10 -4.77 -1.27
N TRP A 37 -1.91 -5.53 -2.36
CA TRP A 37 -2.83 -5.43 -3.49
C TRP A 37 -4.11 -6.24 -3.30
N LEU A 38 -4.09 -7.30 -2.48
CA LEU A 38 -5.30 -8.07 -2.16
C LEU A 38 -6.32 -7.26 -1.36
N GLU A 39 -5.88 -6.36 -0.49
CA GLU A 39 -6.76 -5.48 0.30
C GLU A 39 -7.72 -4.66 -0.57
N PRO A 40 -7.26 -3.78 -1.49
CA PRO A 40 -8.15 -3.00 -2.35
C PRO A 40 -8.99 -3.87 -3.30
N VAL A 41 -8.47 -5.03 -3.76
CA VAL A 41 -9.26 -5.99 -4.55
C VAL A 41 -10.43 -6.55 -3.72
N ARG A 42 -10.18 -6.94 -2.48
CA ARG A 42 -11.23 -7.44 -1.57
C ARG A 42 -12.20 -6.34 -1.15
N ASP A 43 -11.73 -5.12 -0.99
CA ASP A 43 -12.60 -3.97 -0.71
C ASP A 43 -13.50 -3.68 -1.90
N ALA A 44 -13.00 -3.75 -3.14
CA ALA A 44 -13.82 -3.62 -4.33
C ALA A 44 -14.91 -4.69 -4.42
N VAL A 45 -14.61 -5.95 -4.04
CA VAL A 45 -15.62 -7.02 -3.94
C VAL A 45 -16.72 -6.66 -2.94
N ARG A 46 -16.33 -6.15 -1.75
CA ARG A 46 -17.28 -5.77 -0.69
C ARG A 46 -18.14 -4.57 -1.10
N LEU A 47 -17.53 -3.54 -1.68
CA LEU A 47 -18.20 -2.31 -2.10
C LEU A 47 -19.22 -2.55 -3.22
N ARG A 48 -18.95 -3.53 -4.09
CA ARG A 48 -19.84 -3.92 -5.20
C ARG A 48 -20.84 -5.01 -4.80
N ASP A 49 -20.87 -5.39 -3.52
CA ASP A 49 -21.70 -6.45 -2.96
C ASP A 49 -21.65 -7.77 -3.76
N LEU A 50 -20.47 -8.11 -4.30
CA LEU A 50 -20.29 -9.33 -5.08
C LEU A 50 -19.94 -10.51 -4.19
N THR A 51 -20.54 -11.66 -4.48
CA THR A 51 -20.20 -12.93 -3.84
C THR A 51 -19.13 -13.69 -4.62
N LEU A 52 -18.56 -14.73 -4.02
CA LEU A 52 -17.66 -15.65 -4.73
C LEU A 52 -18.35 -16.35 -5.91
N ASP A 53 -19.66 -16.54 -5.86
CA ASP A 53 -20.42 -17.15 -6.96
C ASP A 53 -20.54 -16.16 -8.13
N ASP A 54 -20.83 -14.89 -7.86
CA ASP A 54 -20.87 -13.85 -8.89
C ASP A 54 -19.52 -13.65 -9.60
N LEU A 55 -18.42 -13.72 -8.83
CA LEU A 55 -17.08 -13.66 -9.39
C LEU A 55 -16.77 -14.90 -10.23
N ALA A 56 -17.20 -16.09 -9.82
CA ALA A 56 -16.99 -17.33 -10.58
C ALA A 56 -17.71 -17.28 -11.93
N ASP A 57 -18.98 -16.91 -11.92
CA ASP A 57 -19.82 -16.82 -13.11
C ASP A 57 -19.28 -15.79 -14.11
N ARG A 58 -18.73 -14.67 -13.63
CA ARG A 58 -18.26 -13.55 -14.48
C ARG A 58 -16.81 -13.67 -14.92
N SER A 59 -15.95 -14.32 -14.15
CA SER A 59 -14.50 -14.44 -14.45
C SER A 59 -14.15 -15.70 -15.24
N GLY A 60 -15.05 -16.69 -15.28
CA GLY A 60 -14.80 -17.99 -15.91
C GLY A 60 -13.90 -18.92 -15.08
N TYR A 61 -13.58 -18.56 -13.83
CA TYR A 61 -12.79 -19.40 -12.92
C TYR A 61 -13.67 -20.05 -11.85
N SER A 62 -13.26 -21.21 -11.35
CA SER A 62 -13.99 -21.89 -10.28
C SER A 62 -13.99 -21.06 -8.98
N LYS A 63 -15.08 -21.18 -8.22
CA LYS A 63 -15.23 -20.57 -6.88
C LYS A 63 -14.04 -20.86 -5.97
N THR A 64 -13.51 -22.09 -6.01
CA THR A 64 -12.33 -22.50 -5.23
C THR A 64 -11.10 -21.68 -5.61
N ARG A 65 -10.80 -21.54 -6.91
CA ARG A 65 -9.64 -20.76 -7.38
C ARG A 65 -9.74 -19.28 -7.03
N ILE A 66 -10.94 -18.70 -7.13
CA ILE A 66 -11.18 -17.30 -6.74
C ILE A 66 -11.02 -17.14 -5.23
N SER A 67 -11.54 -18.10 -4.45
CA SER A 67 -11.33 -18.08 -3.00
C SER A 67 -9.86 -18.21 -2.61
N GLU A 68 -9.08 -19.03 -3.32
CA GLU A 68 -7.63 -19.17 -3.09
C GLU A 68 -6.91 -17.87 -3.41
N LEU A 69 -7.20 -17.28 -4.57
CA LEU A 69 -6.69 -15.97 -4.99
C LEU A 69 -6.96 -14.90 -3.92
N LEU A 70 -8.22 -14.70 -3.56
CA LEU A 70 -8.62 -13.62 -2.64
C LEU A 70 -8.10 -13.82 -1.22
N ARG A 71 -7.68 -15.04 -0.86
CA ARG A 71 -7.03 -15.33 0.42
C ARG A 71 -5.50 -15.24 0.33
N GLY A 72 -4.92 -15.14 -0.87
CA GLY A 72 -3.48 -15.25 -1.04
C GLY A 72 -2.93 -16.61 -0.58
N ASN A 73 -3.74 -17.66 -0.67
CA ASN A 73 -3.36 -19.02 -0.27
C ASN A 73 -2.71 -19.77 -1.44
N GLY A 74 -1.78 -20.67 -1.13
CA GLY A 74 -1.18 -21.58 -2.10
C GLY A 74 -0.07 -20.93 -2.94
N TYR A 75 0.06 -21.37 -4.19
CA TYR A 75 1.04 -20.81 -5.13
C TYR A 75 0.68 -19.38 -5.53
N TYR A 76 1.70 -18.57 -5.80
CA TYR A 76 1.50 -17.23 -6.33
C TYR A 76 0.63 -17.27 -7.61
N PRO A 77 -0.46 -16.47 -7.67
CA PRO A 77 -1.46 -16.61 -8.71
C PRO A 77 -0.90 -16.25 -10.09
N ALA A 78 -1.39 -16.93 -11.12
CA ALA A 78 -1.13 -16.55 -12.50
C ALA A 78 -1.73 -15.15 -12.79
N TRP A 79 -1.18 -14.45 -13.78
CA TRP A 79 -1.66 -13.12 -14.11
C TRP A 79 -3.10 -13.18 -14.68
N GLU A 80 -3.41 -14.22 -15.46
CA GLU A 80 -4.67 -14.41 -16.16
C GLU A 80 -5.89 -14.43 -15.22
N ILE A 81 -5.80 -15.16 -14.10
CA ILE A 81 -6.89 -15.21 -13.12
C ILE A 81 -7.02 -13.87 -12.39
N THR A 82 -5.90 -13.23 -12.07
CA THR A 82 -5.87 -11.92 -11.41
C THR A 82 -6.51 -10.87 -12.32
N PHE A 83 -6.10 -10.84 -13.59
CA PHE A 83 -6.65 -9.99 -14.64
C PHE A 83 -8.16 -10.19 -14.80
N SER A 84 -8.63 -11.43 -14.92
CA SER A 84 -10.06 -11.71 -15.07
C SER A 84 -10.87 -11.16 -13.89
N VAL A 85 -10.40 -11.39 -12.65
CA VAL A 85 -11.08 -10.88 -11.45
C VAL A 85 -11.08 -9.35 -11.38
N ILE A 86 -9.95 -8.68 -11.64
CA ILE A 86 -9.92 -7.21 -11.58
C ILE A 86 -10.76 -6.57 -12.69
N ARG A 87 -10.91 -7.21 -13.86
CA ARG A 87 -11.81 -6.76 -14.93
C ARG A 87 -13.27 -6.87 -14.52
N VAL A 88 -13.65 -7.95 -13.85
CA VAL A 88 -15.00 -8.10 -13.27
C VAL A 88 -15.30 -7.00 -12.25
N LEU A 89 -14.28 -6.59 -11.49
CA LEU A 89 -14.36 -5.51 -10.51
C LEU A 89 -14.24 -4.10 -11.11
N GLY A 90 -13.86 -3.96 -12.39
CA GLY A 90 -13.63 -2.65 -13.00
C GLY A 90 -12.44 -1.89 -12.40
N LEU A 91 -11.46 -2.61 -11.86
CA LEU A 91 -10.24 -2.01 -11.32
C LEU A 91 -9.22 -1.72 -12.43
N PRO A 92 -8.38 -0.66 -12.28
CA PRO A 92 -7.36 -0.32 -13.27
C PRO A 92 -6.31 -1.44 -13.39
N VAL A 93 -6.01 -1.82 -14.64
CA VAL A 93 -5.14 -2.97 -14.96
C VAL A 93 -3.68 -2.63 -14.73
N GLN A 94 -3.22 -1.44 -15.13
CA GLN A 94 -1.80 -1.09 -15.09
C GLN A 94 -1.19 -1.03 -13.67
N PRO A 95 -1.78 -0.32 -12.69
CA PRO A 95 -1.25 -0.35 -11.32
C PRO A 95 -1.30 -1.77 -10.73
N MET A 96 -2.36 -2.52 -11.04
CA MET A 96 -2.51 -3.89 -10.58
C MET A 96 -1.44 -4.83 -11.17
N LEU A 97 -1.10 -4.67 -12.45
CA LEU A 97 -0.04 -5.42 -13.11
C LEU A 97 1.33 -5.16 -12.48
N ARG A 98 1.64 -3.90 -12.15
CA ARG A 98 2.90 -3.53 -11.47
C ARG A 98 2.98 -4.12 -10.08
N LEU A 99 1.91 -4.01 -9.29
CA LEU A 99 1.80 -4.62 -7.96
C LEU A 99 1.89 -6.15 -8.01
N TRP A 100 1.21 -6.78 -8.97
CA TRP A 100 1.28 -8.22 -9.20
C TRP A 100 2.70 -8.66 -9.56
N ALA A 101 3.41 -7.92 -10.41
CA ALA A 101 4.79 -8.25 -10.77
C ALA A 101 5.74 -8.06 -9.57
N ALA A 102 5.55 -7.03 -8.75
CA ALA A 102 6.33 -6.80 -7.54
C ALA A 102 6.11 -7.92 -6.51
N ALA A 103 4.86 -8.30 -6.25
CA ALA A 103 4.54 -9.42 -5.37
C ALA A 103 5.01 -10.78 -5.91
N ALA A 104 5.06 -10.97 -7.24
CA ALA A 104 5.64 -12.18 -7.83
C ALA A 104 7.14 -12.29 -7.52
N ARG A 105 7.89 -11.17 -7.62
CA ARG A 105 9.32 -11.14 -7.27
C ARG A 105 9.53 -11.41 -5.78
N GLU A 106 8.69 -10.83 -4.93
CA GLU A 106 8.70 -11.09 -3.48
C GLU A 106 8.43 -12.57 -3.16
N ALA A 107 7.57 -13.23 -3.95
CA ALA A 107 7.33 -14.67 -3.89
C ALA A 107 8.39 -15.52 -4.62
N HIS A 108 9.58 -14.94 -4.89
CA HIS A 108 10.71 -15.59 -5.55
C HIS A 108 10.39 -16.20 -6.92
N LYS A 109 9.52 -15.55 -7.70
CA LYS A 109 9.28 -15.96 -9.09
C LYS A 109 10.35 -15.40 -10.03
N GLU A 110 10.84 -16.28 -10.90
CA GLU A 110 11.81 -15.94 -11.93
C GLU A 110 11.29 -14.87 -12.89
N LEU A 111 12.18 -13.98 -13.33
CA LEU A 111 11.80 -12.88 -14.23
C LEU A 111 11.21 -13.38 -15.56
N GLY A 112 11.74 -14.49 -16.08
CA GLY A 112 11.22 -15.14 -17.29
C GLY A 112 9.79 -15.65 -17.10
N TRP A 113 9.48 -16.21 -15.92
CA TRP A 113 8.13 -16.64 -15.57
C TRP A 113 7.17 -15.45 -15.50
N ILE A 114 7.58 -14.36 -14.84
CA ILE A 114 6.77 -13.14 -14.74
C ILE A 114 6.46 -12.60 -16.14
N ARG A 115 7.47 -12.45 -16.99
CA ARG A 115 7.28 -11.95 -18.37
C ARG A 115 6.34 -12.84 -19.18
N HIS A 116 6.54 -14.16 -19.11
CA HIS A 116 5.68 -15.12 -19.80
C HIS A 116 4.22 -14.99 -19.37
N ARG A 117 3.94 -14.91 -18.05
CA ARG A 117 2.58 -14.71 -17.54
C ARG A 117 1.94 -13.41 -17.98
N ILE A 118 2.70 -12.32 -18.01
CA ILE A 118 2.19 -11.03 -18.47
C ILE A 118 1.85 -11.08 -19.97
N GLN A 119 2.69 -11.71 -20.80
CA GLN A 119 2.49 -11.82 -22.24
C GLN A 119 1.26 -12.66 -22.65
N GLN A 120 0.77 -13.53 -21.76
CA GLN A 120 -0.43 -14.33 -22.01
C GLN A 120 -1.71 -13.48 -22.06
N VAL A 121 -1.67 -12.23 -21.57
CA VAL A 121 -2.81 -11.32 -21.54
C VAL A 121 -2.41 -9.98 -22.12
N ALA A 122 -3.00 -9.62 -23.26
CA ALA A 122 -2.84 -8.28 -23.80
C ALA A 122 -3.45 -7.26 -22.84
N CYS A 123 -2.62 -6.31 -22.37
CA CYS A 123 -3.04 -5.22 -21.50
C CYS A 123 -2.86 -3.91 -22.25
N GLU A 124 -3.92 -3.12 -22.34
CA GLU A 124 -3.84 -1.78 -22.91
C GLU A 124 -3.05 -0.85 -21.96
N PRO A 125 -2.30 0.13 -22.51
CA PRO A 125 -1.73 1.19 -21.70
C PRO A 125 -2.85 1.99 -21.04
N GLU A 126 -2.75 2.20 -19.74
CA GLU A 126 -3.64 3.08 -18.99
C GLU A 126 -2.81 4.23 -18.42
N THR A 127 -3.42 5.41 -18.32
CA THR A 127 -2.81 6.56 -17.69
C THR A 127 -3.50 6.86 -16.35
N PRO A 128 -2.75 7.18 -15.28
CA PRO A 128 -3.37 7.54 -14.02
C PRO A 128 -4.20 8.83 -14.16
N PRO A 129 -5.29 8.99 -13.38
CA PRO A 129 -6.07 10.22 -13.35
C PRO A 129 -5.18 11.46 -13.16
N LEU A 130 -5.53 12.58 -13.83
CA LEU A 130 -4.72 13.80 -13.80
C LEU A 130 -4.47 14.30 -12.36
N ALA A 131 -5.50 14.28 -11.52
CA ALA A 131 -5.39 14.67 -10.11
C ALA A 131 -4.40 13.78 -9.34
N LEU A 132 -4.43 12.46 -9.56
CA LEU A 132 -3.46 11.54 -8.97
C LEU A 132 -2.05 11.82 -9.49
N ARG A 133 -1.87 12.08 -10.79
CA ARG A 133 -0.56 12.44 -11.35
C ARG A 133 0.01 13.73 -10.75
N ALA A 134 -0.82 14.77 -10.64
CA ALA A 134 -0.42 16.05 -10.06
C ALA A 134 -0.04 15.88 -8.58
N PHE A 135 -0.88 15.16 -7.82
CA PHE A 135 -0.60 14.83 -6.41
C PHE A 135 0.69 14.03 -6.25
N SER A 136 0.83 12.92 -6.99
CA SER A 136 2.04 12.09 -6.93
C SER A 136 3.28 12.88 -7.31
N GLY A 137 3.20 13.78 -8.29
CA GLY A 137 4.29 14.68 -8.66
C GLY A 137 4.72 15.61 -7.53
N SER A 138 3.77 16.18 -6.78
CA SER A 138 4.07 17.15 -5.72
C SER A 138 4.63 16.53 -4.44
N VAL A 139 4.24 15.30 -4.08
CA VAL A 139 4.67 14.66 -2.82
C VAL A 139 5.82 13.66 -2.97
N ARG A 140 6.13 13.21 -4.19
CA ARG A 140 7.10 12.12 -4.44
C ARG A 140 8.47 12.36 -3.82
N ALA A 141 8.99 13.58 -3.88
CA ALA A 141 10.30 13.90 -3.33
C ALA A 141 10.33 13.68 -1.81
N ALA A 142 9.37 14.26 -1.09
CA ALA A 142 9.24 14.10 0.36
C ALA A 142 8.97 12.65 0.77
N TYR A 143 8.11 11.94 0.03
CA TYR A 143 7.81 10.53 0.27
C TYR A 143 9.04 9.65 0.11
N THR A 144 9.86 9.93 -0.90
CA THR A 144 11.12 9.21 -1.16
C THR A 144 12.14 9.53 -0.07
N ALA A 145 12.26 10.80 0.35
CA ALA A 145 13.15 11.20 1.44
C ALA A 145 12.82 10.46 2.74
N TYR A 146 11.53 10.45 3.12
CA TYR A 146 11.06 9.70 4.28
C TYR A 146 11.37 8.20 4.17
N ALA A 147 11.05 7.58 3.02
CA ALA A 147 11.28 6.16 2.82
C ALA A 147 12.78 5.78 2.91
N ARG A 148 13.70 6.64 2.46
CA ARG A 148 15.15 6.42 2.56
C ARG A 148 15.65 6.35 4.00
N MET A 149 15.00 7.02 4.95
CA MET A 149 15.42 6.98 6.35
C MET A 149 15.30 5.57 6.96
N PHE A 150 14.37 4.77 6.46
CA PHE A 150 14.09 3.42 6.94
C PHE A 150 14.58 2.32 6.01
N LEU A 151 14.68 2.60 4.71
CA LEU A 151 15.00 1.62 3.68
C LEU A 151 16.42 1.86 3.19
N LEU A 152 17.34 0.99 3.63
CA LEU A 152 18.79 0.98 3.38
C LEU A 152 19.25 1.20 1.92
N SER A 153 18.35 1.17 0.93
CA SER A 153 18.69 1.48 -0.46
C SER A 153 17.66 2.37 -1.13
N ASP A 154 18.16 3.27 -1.97
CA ASP A 154 17.35 4.19 -2.76
C ASP A 154 16.37 3.45 -3.70
N ALA A 155 16.78 2.32 -4.26
CA ALA A 155 15.91 1.48 -5.07
C ALA A 155 14.71 0.94 -4.27
N ARG A 156 14.91 0.52 -3.01
CA ARG A 156 13.82 0.06 -2.14
C ARG A 156 12.90 1.21 -1.75
N ALA A 157 13.46 2.40 -1.47
CA ALA A 157 12.67 3.59 -1.17
C ALA A 157 11.76 3.98 -2.34
N ARG A 158 12.31 4.09 -3.55
CA ARG A 158 11.52 4.40 -4.77
C ARG A 158 10.46 3.34 -5.03
N CYS A 159 10.80 2.05 -4.89
CA CYS A 159 9.85 0.95 -5.06
C CYS A 159 8.65 1.07 -4.08
N ALA A 160 8.90 1.36 -2.79
CA ALA A 160 7.83 1.54 -1.82
C ALA A 160 6.93 2.75 -2.14
N VAL A 161 7.50 3.82 -2.67
CA VAL A 161 6.76 5.02 -3.12
C VAL A 161 5.94 4.72 -4.37
N ASP A 162 6.50 4.02 -5.36
CA ASP A 162 5.79 3.64 -6.58
C ASP A 162 4.63 2.69 -6.29
N GLU A 163 4.85 1.68 -5.44
CA GLU A 163 3.76 0.81 -4.97
C GLU A 163 2.67 1.58 -4.24
N THR A 164 3.02 2.61 -3.46
CA THR A 164 2.04 3.45 -2.76
C THR A 164 1.15 4.18 -3.77
N PHE A 165 1.73 4.74 -4.83
CA PHE A 165 0.95 5.38 -5.89
C PHE A 165 0.14 4.39 -6.72
N ASP A 166 0.64 3.17 -6.93
CA ASP A 166 -0.12 2.11 -7.59
C ASP A 166 -1.33 1.68 -6.75
N LEU A 167 -1.17 1.57 -5.43
CA LEU A 167 -2.27 1.26 -4.50
C LEU A 167 -3.30 2.41 -4.47
N LEU A 168 -2.85 3.67 -4.43
CA LEU A 168 -3.75 4.83 -4.51
C LEU A 168 -4.50 4.89 -5.84
N TRP A 169 -3.87 4.49 -6.95
CA TRP A 169 -4.56 4.38 -8.23
C TRP A 169 -5.61 3.27 -8.18
N LEU A 170 -5.25 2.10 -7.63
CA LEU A 170 -6.14 0.95 -7.52
C LEU A 170 -7.38 1.25 -6.66
N SER A 171 -7.24 2.10 -5.64
CA SER A 171 -8.33 2.57 -4.77
C SER A 171 -8.83 3.97 -5.12
N TRP A 172 -8.53 4.52 -6.30
CA TRP A 172 -8.78 5.95 -6.58
C TRP A 172 -10.26 6.34 -6.45
N GLU A 173 -11.19 5.48 -6.85
CA GLU A 173 -12.63 5.74 -6.71
C GLU A 173 -13.06 6.00 -5.26
N THR A 174 -12.43 5.33 -4.30
CA THR A 174 -12.70 5.53 -2.88
C THR A 174 -11.83 6.64 -2.28
N ALA A 175 -10.54 6.67 -2.62
CA ALA A 175 -9.57 7.64 -2.09
C ALA A 175 -9.89 9.08 -2.52
N ALA A 176 -10.41 9.29 -3.73
CA ALA A 176 -10.79 10.62 -4.20
C ALA A 176 -11.98 11.24 -3.44
N GLY A 177 -12.78 10.41 -2.76
CA GLY A 177 -13.89 10.84 -1.91
C GLY A 177 -13.51 11.05 -0.45
N ASP A 178 -12.26 10.78 -0.06
CA ASP A 178 -11.78 10.97 1.31
C ASP A 178 -11.67 12.47 1.63
N GLU A 179 -12.17 12.89 2.79
CA GLU A 179 -12.09 14.28 3.28
C GLU A 179 -10.63 14.77 3.35
N ASN A 180 -9.67 13.84 3.51
CA ASN A 180 -8.25 14.16 3.54
C ASN A 180 -7.40 13.13 2.79
N LEU A 181 -7.45 13.19 1.45
CA LEU A 181 -6.60 12.39 0.55
C LEU A 181 -5.11 12.38 0.94
N ARG A 182 -4.56 13.52 1.38
CA ARG A 182 -3.13 13.62 1.74
C ARG A 182 -2.82 12.77 2.97
N ARG A 183 -3.68 12.84 3.99
CA ARG A 183 -3.54 12.04 5.20
C ARG A 183 -3.68 10.55 4.90
N HIS A 184 -4.65 10.18 4.06
CA HIS A 184 -4.82 8.81 3.59
C HIS A 184 -3.56 8.30 2.87
N ALA A 185 -3.06 9.06 1.90
CA ALA A 185 -1.85 8.72 1.16
C ALA A 185 -0.61 8.64 2.05
N TRP A 186 -0.48 9.52 3.05
CA TRP A 186 0.61 9.49 4.02
C TRP A 186 0.58 8.21 4.86
N HIS A 187 -0.59 7.83 5.37
CA HIS A 187 -0.75 6.59 6.14
C HIS A 187 -0.45 5.35 5.31
N LEU A 188 -0.90 5.34 4.05
CA LEU A 188 -0.56 4.28 3.12
C LEU A 188 0.96 4.20 2.93
N LEU A 189 1.63 5.30 2.56
CA LEU A 189 3.09 5.33 2.45
C LEU A 189 3.77 4.81 3.73
N ARG A 190 3.43 5.40 4.88
CA ARG A 190 4.03 5.09 6.17
C ARG A 190 3.92 3.61 6.49
N SER A 191 2.73 3.02 6.35
CA SER A 191 2.53 1.59 6.58
C SER A 191 3.42 0.73 5.68
N ARG A 192 3.55 1.09 4.38
CA ARG A 192 4.36 0.38 3.39
C ARG A 192 5.86 0.50 3.62
N VAL A 193 6.32 1.64 4.13
CA VAL A 193 7.71 1.87 4.50
C VAL A 193 8.04 1.10 5.78
N LEU A 194 7.24 1.29 6.84
CA LEU A 194 7.53 0.71 8.16
C LEU A 194 7.46 -0.80 8.12
N VAL A 195 6.49 -1.41 7.43
CA VAL A 195 6.42 -2.89 7.33
C VAL A 195 7.64 -3.51 6.63
N ARG A 196 8.41 -2.71 5.87
CA ARG A 196 9.65 -3.13 5.18
C ARG A 196 10.93 -2.73 5.89
N ALA A 197 10.82 -1.87 6.88
CA ALA A 197 11.96 -1.45 7.68
C ALA A 197 12.53 -2.68 8.40
N ALA A 198 13.85 -2.69 8.59
CA ALA A 198 14.41 -3.57 9.61
C ALA A 198 13.82 -3.17 10.96
N HIS A 199 13.59 -4.13 11.85
CA HIS A 199 13.09 -3.85 13.19
C HIS A 199 14.07 -4.32 14.25
N ARG A 200 14.19 -3.53 15.31
CA ARG A 200 14.97 -3.83 16.51
C ARG A 200 14.11 -3.56 17.72
N ASP A 201 14.01 -4.54 18.61
CA ASP A 201 13.21 -4.43 19.84
C ASP A 201 11.74 -4.01 19.59
N GLY A 202 11.17 -4.44 18.46
CA GLY A 202 9.79 -4.12 18.07
C GLY A 202 9.60 -2.75 17.38
N HIS A 203 10.65 -1.96 17.21
CA HIS A 203 10.62 -0.64 16.57
C HIS A 203 11.37 -0.64 15.24
N PRO A 204 10.99 0.21 14.26
CA PRO A 204 11.73 0.33 13.01
C PRO A 204 13.16 0.83 13.29
N ASP A 205 14.12 0.40 12.47
CA ASP A 205 15.53 0.77 12.58
C ASP A 205 15.85 1.97 11.69
N LEU A 206 16.30 3.07 12.30
CA LEU A 206 16.71 4.31 11.64
C LEU A 206 18.22 4.40 11.38
N ARG A 207 19.02 3.38 11.69
CA ARG A 207 20.47 3.43 11.46
C ARG A 207 20.84 3.51 9.97
N ALA A 208 19.91 3.11 9.10
CA ALA A 208 19.99 3.38 7.67
C ALA A 208 20.11 4.89 7.35
N ALA A 209 19.50 5.74 8.18
CA ALA A 209 19.53 7.18 8.03
C ALA A 209 20.94 7.77 8.22
N VAL A 210 21.84 7.13 8.98
CA VAL A 210 23.24 7.62 9.15
C VAL A 210 23.90 7.81 7.78
N PHE A 211 23.65 6.91 6.83
CA PHE A 211 24.21 6.97 5.49
C PHE A 211 23.50 7.97 4.56
N SER A 212 22.37 8.51 4.99
CA SER A 212 21.52 9.42 4.21
C SER A 212 21.50 10.86 4.75
N THR A 213 21.90 11.08 6.01
CA THR A 213 22.05 12.40 6.62
C THR A 213 23.30 13.11 6.12
N GLY A 214 23.14 14.35 5.65
CA GLY A 214 24.22 15.16 5.05
C GLY A 214 25.44 15.38 5.96
N GLU A 215 25.28 15.28 7.28
CA GLU A 215 26.35 15.40 8.28
C GLU A 215 27.48 14.37 8.10
N VAL A 216 27.19 13.20 7.53
CA VAL A 216 28.21 12.16 7.24
C VAL A 216 28.91 12.37 5.89
N HIS A 217 28.28 13.11 4.97
CA HIS A 217 28.89 13.40 3.66
C HIS A 217 29.87 14.58 3.73
N GLU A 218 29.65 15.51 4.66
CA GLU A 218 30.50 16.71 4.85
C GLU A 218 31.52 16.57 5.99
N SER A 219 31.58 15.43 6.69
CA SER A 219 32.54 15.23 7.77
C SER A 219 33.99 15.12 7.27
N VAL A 220 34.83 16.06 7.71
CA VAL A 220 36.29 16.09 7.56
C VAL A 220 36.91 14.74 7.99
N PRO A 221 37.90 14.19 7.25
CA PRO A 221 38.60 12.97 7.66
C PRO A 221 39.14 13.10 9.09
N GLY A 222 38.69 12.23 9.99
CA GLY A 222 39.11 12.21 11.40
C GLY A 222 38.05 12.63 12.42
N ARG A 223 36.89 13.16 12.01
CA ARG A 223 35.75 13.35 12.92
C ARG A 223 34.95 12.05 12.99
N VAL A 224 35.34 11.17 13.90
CA VAL A 224 34.45 10.07 14.33
C VAL A 224 33.24 10.75 14.96
N VAL A 225 32.15 10.90 14.19
CA VAL A 225 30.83 11.22 14.75
C VAL A 225 30.62 10.25 15.91
N VAL A 226 30.17 10.75 17.07
CA VAL A 226 29.92 9.92 18.25
C VAL A 226 28.75 8.99 17.92
N LEU A 227 29.06 7.89 17.21
CA LEU A 227 28.11 6.87 16.75
C LEU A 227 27.15 6.43 17.88
N PRO A 228 27.60 6.25 19.14
CA PRO A 228 26.71 5.86 20.22
C PRO A 228 25.58 6.86 20.51
N ASP A 229 25.83 8.16 20.44
CA ASP A 229 24.85 9.19 20.82
C ASP A 229 23.81 9.38 19.72
N LEU A 230 24.27 9.35 18.45
CA LEU A 230 23.39 9.37 17.29
C LEU A 230 22.49 8.12 17.23
N VAL A 231 23.05 6.94 17.52
CA VAL A 231 22.29 5.69 17.59
C VAL A 231 21.25 5.74 18.70
N ARG A 232 21.62 6.21 19.91
CA ARG A 232 20.65 6.38 21.01
C ARG A 232 19.54 7.38 20.65
N ARG A 233 19.87 8.47 19.95
CA ARG A 233 18.86 9.43 19.47
C ARG A 233 17.91 8.80 18.46
N PHE A 234 18.42 8.05 17.47
CA PHE A 234 17.59 7.35 16.50
C PHE A 234 16.69 6.31 17.16
N ASP A 235 17.21 5.53 18.11
CA ASP A 235 16.43 4.56 18.87
C ASP A 235 15.35 5.26 19.74
N ALA A 236 15.58 6.49 20.19
CA ALA A 236 14.57 7.28 20.91
C ALA A 236 13.47 7.81 19.97
N ILE A 237 13.84 8.28 18.77
CA ILE A 237 12.89 8.76 17.75
C ILE A 237 11.91 7.65 17.35
N THR A 238 12.37 6.41 17.14
CA THR A 238 11.52 5.30 16.67
C THR A 238 10.58 4.76 17.75
N ARG A 239 10.74 5.21 19.00
CA ARG A 239 9.85 4.92 20.12
C ARG A 239 8.77 5.97 20.33
N LEU A 240 8.81 7.08 19.60
CA LEU A 240 7.75 8.09 19.64
C LEU A 240 6.45 7.53 19.04
N PRO A 241 5.27 8.07 19.43
CA PRO A 241 4.03 7.85 18.69
C PRO A 241 4.20 8.16 17.20
N HIS A 242 3.59 7.37 16.31
CA HIS A 242 3.87 7.46 14.87
C HIS A 242 3.78 8.88 14.29
N ASP A 243 2.76 9.66 14.65
CA ASP A 243 2.62 11.03 14.13
C ASP A 243 3.75 11.96 14.63
N GLN A 244 4.29 11.74 15.84
CA GLN A 244 5.43 12.49 16.36
C GLN A 244 6.72 12.04 15.68
N MET A 245 6.92 10.72 15.53
CA MET A 245 8.05 10.16 14.79
C MET A 245 8.09 10.69 13.35
N ASP A 246 6.95 10.67 12.64
CA ASP A 246 6.82 11.16 11.27
C ASP A 246 7.29 12.61 11.16
N VAL A 247 6.81 13.49 12.05
CA VAL A 247 7.19 14.91 12.07
C VAL A 247 8.67 15.09 12.35
N VAL A 248 9.22 14.41 13.35
CA VAL A 248 10.65 14.51 13.70
C VAL A 248 11.54 14.00 12.57
N VAL A 249 11.20 12.86 11.96
CA VAL A 249 11.98 12.30 10.83
C VAL A 249 11.94 13.24 9.63
N LEU A 250 10.77 13.80 9.29
CA LEU A 250 10.65 14.72 8.16
C LEU A 250 11.38 16.05 8.42
N ALA A 251 11.31 16.59 9.63
CA ALA A 251 11.93 17.87 9.98
C ALA A 251 13.45 17.72 10.16
N GLU A 252 13.89 16.81 11.02
CA GLU A 252 15.29 16.71 11.44
C GLU A 252 16.14 15.88 10.47
N LEU A 253 15.61 14.78 9.94
CA LEU A 253 16.41 13.87 9.09
C LEU A 253 16.24 14.14 7.59
N CYS A 254 15.06 14.60 7.18
CA CYS A 254 14.79 14.96 5.78
C CYS A 254 14.95 16.46 5.49
N GLY A 255 15.09 17.31 6.52
CA GLY A 255 15.26 18.75 6.37
C GLY A 255 14.04 19.46 5.77
N LEU A 256 12.83 18.91 5.93
CA LEU A 256 11.62 19.51 5.40
C LEU A 256 11.08 20.60 6.32
N ASP A 257 10.51 21.64 5.72
CA ASP A 257 9.94 22.74 6.49
C ASP A 257 8.71 22.29 7.30
N LEU A 258 8.76 22.57 8.62
CA LEU A 258 7.77 22.19 9.60
C LEU A 258 6.47 22.99 9.48
N ALA A 259 6.52 24.21 8.96
CA ALA A 259 5.36 25.10 8.87
C ALA A 259 4.54 24.90 7.59
N GLU A 260 5.18 24.58 6.46
CA GLU A 260 4.54 24.48 5.15
C GLU A 260 4.59 23.05 4.59
N THR A 261 5.79 22.48 4.45
CA THR A 261 5.99 21.25 3.66
C THR A 261 5.47 20.02 4.39
N ILE A 262 5.79 19.87 5.68
CA ILE A 262 5.34 18.71 6.49
C ILE A 262 3.81 18.65 6.59
N PRO A 263 3.09 19.75 6.91
CA PRO A 263 1.63 19.76 6.88
C PRO A 263 1.06 19.36 5.52
N TYR A 264 1.63 19.89 4.44
CA TYR A 264 1.20 19.56 3.08
C TYR A 264 1.34 18.07 2.80
N VAL A 265 2.51 17.46 3.01
CA VAL A 265 2.75 16.05 2.63
C VAL A 265 2.06 15.05 3.56
N THR A 266 1.86 15.39 4.83
CA THR A 266 1.23 14.50 5.81
C THR A 266 -0.29 14.66 5.91
N GLY A 267 -0.84 15.71 5.30
CA GLY A 267 -2.25 16.08 5.41
C GLY A 267 -2.65 16.60 6.80
N GLN A 268 -1.70 16.99 7.64
CA GLN A 268 -1.97 17.57 8.95
C GLN A 268 -2.11 19.10 8.84
N SER A 269 -2.68 19.75 9.86
CA SER A 269 -2.62 21.21 9.95
C SER A 269 -1.25 21.70 10.46
N PRO A 270 -0.79 22.91 10.08
CA PRO A 270 0.47 23.48 10.58
C PRO A 270 0.54 23.52 12.11
N ALA A 271 -0.53 23.96 12.78
CA ALA A 271 -0.59 24.00 14.23
C ALA A 271 -0.42 22.61 14.88
N ARG A 272 -0.95 21.56 14.24
CA ARG A 272 -0.80 20.19 14.71
C ARG A 272 0.63 19.69 14.52
N CYS A 273 1.28 19.97 13.39
CA CYS A 273 2.69 19.64 13.18
C CYS A 273 3.60 20.31 14.21
N LEU A 274 3.42 21.60 14.47
CA LEU A 274 4.18 22.33 15.49
C LEU A 274 3.97 21.76 16.90
N SER A 275 2.73 21.36 17.22
CA SER A 275 2.42 20.73 18.51
C SER A 275 3.09 19.35 18.62
N LEU A 276 3.01 18.53 17.57
CA LEU A 276 3.64 17.21 17.52
C LEU A 276 5.17 17.30 17.68
N ASP A 277 5.82 18.24 16.97
CA ASP A 277 7.26 18.48 17.10
C ASP A 277 7.62 18.90 18.54
N ARG A 278 6.89 19.84 19.13
CA ARG A 278 7.13 20.27 20.52
C ARG A 278 7.03 19.13 21.51
N TYR A 279 5.97 18.31 21.44
CA TYR A 279 5.81 17.17 22.32
C TYR A 279 6.88 16.10 22.10
N ALA A 280 7.30 15.90 20.84
CA ALA A 280 8.38 14.98 20.52
C ALA A 280 9.71 15.45 21.11
N ARG A 281 10.06 16.75 20.99
CA ARG A 281 11.27 17.33 21.57
C ARG A 281 11.32 17.15 23.08
N ALA A 282 10.24 17.50 23.78
CA ALA A 282 10.14 17.31 25.23
C ALA A 282 10.34 15.83 25.62
N ALA A 283 9.69 14.91 24.91
CA ALA A 283 9.81 13.47 25.18
C ALA A 283 11.21 12.89 24.85
N LEU A 284 11.93 13.52 23.92
CA LEU A 284 13.31 13.17 23.60
C LEU A 284 14.27 13.74 24.65
N GLU A 285 14.06 14.98 25.12
CA GLU A 285 14.86 15.64 26.16
C GLU A 285 14.77 14.93 27.51
N ASP A 286 13.58 14.48 27.93
CA ASP A 286 13.37 13.74 29.20
C ASP A 286 14.12 12.39 29.27
N ARG A 287 14.71 11.92 28.17
CA ARG A 287 15.46 10.66 28.06
C ARG A 287 16.98 10.85 28.09
N TRP A 288 17.43 12.07 28.37
CA TRP A 288 18.83 12.50 28.44
C TRP A 288 19.11 13.27 29.73
#